data_AF-A0A7J9BK25-F1
#
_entry.id   AF-A0A7J9BK25-F1
#
_cell.length_a   1.000
_cell.length_b   1.000
_cell.length_c   1.000
_cell.angle_alpha   90.00
_cell.angle_beta   90.00
_cell.angle_gamma   90.00
#
_symmetry.space_group_name_H-M   'P 1'
#
loop_
_entity.id
_entity.type
_entity.pdbx_description
1 polymer ?
#
loop_
_entity_poly.entity_id
_entity_poly.type
_entity_poly.pdbx_seq_one_letter_code
_entity_poly.pdbx_strand_id
1 'polypeptide(L)'
;MFYRRAFHSQRKGDLLMKDFLMIVKGYCDSLASCGEVISEHEHVTAILNGLSPEYESVITVIIASQLPSSVQNITTLLLDAEARMQSTVVEIPSSANMVTHQQTT
;
A
#
# COMPACT_ATOMS: atom_id res chain seq x y z
N MET A 1 -4.41 3.50 26.52
CA MET A 1 -3.43 2.62 25.84
C MET A 1 -4.01 1.59 24.86
N PHE A 2 -5.33 1.31 24.80
CA PHE A 2 -5.90 0.40 23.79
C PHE A 2 -5.68 0.91 22.35
N TYR A 3 -6.04 2.16 22.07
CA TYR A 3 -5.92 2.74 20.73
C TYR A 3 -4.49 2.74 20.19
N ARG A 4 -3.49 2.98 21.04
CA ARG A 4 -2.09 2.97 20.65
C ARG A 4 -1.61 1.57 20.25
N ARG A 5 -1.98 0.56 21.03
CA ARG A 5 -1.71 -0.84 20.67
C ARG A 5 -2.41 -1.22 19.36
N ALA A 6 -3.68 -0.86 19.23
CA ALA A 6 -4.49 -1.16 18.05
C ALA A 6 -3.92 -0.49 16.78
N PHE A 7 -3.46 0.76 16.90
CA PHE A 7 -2.81 1.53 15.83
C PHE A 7 -1.58 0.81 15.27
N HIS A 8 -0.64 0.37 16.13
CA HIS A 8 0.57 -0.32 15.66
C HIS A 8 0.33 -1.77 15.19
N SER A 9 -0.80 -2.37 15.58
CA SER A 9 -1.18 -3.71 15.12
C SER A 9 -2.00 -3.71 13.83
N GLN A 10 -2.30 -2.55 13.24
CA GLN A 10 -3.05 -2.50 11.99
C GLN A 10 -2.29 -3.19 10.85
N ARG A 11 -3.04 -3.91 10.03
CA ARG A 11 -2.54 -4.59 8.84
C ARG A 11 -3.52 -4.31 7.70
N LYS A 12 -3.00 -4.06 6.50
CA LYS A 12 -3.81 -3.94 5.28
C LYS A 12 -4.58 -5.23 5.04
N GLY A 13 -3.88 -6.37 5.04
CA GLY A 13 -4.47 -7.65 4.66
C GLY A 13 -5.13 -7.56 3.28
N ASP A 14 -6.37 -8.03 3.20
CA ASP A 14 -7.19 -8.04 1.98
C ASP A 14 -8.01 -6.75 1.78
N LEU A 15 -7.84 -5.75 2.66
CA LEU A 15 -8.52 -4.46 2.51
C LEU A 15 -7.99 -3.72 1.28
N LEU A 16 -8.85 -2.90 0.68
CA LEU A 16 -8.41 -1.87 -0.25
C LEU A 16 -7.50 -0.88 0.49
N MET A 17 -6.50 -0.34 -0.21
CA MET A 17 -5.55 0.61 0.37
C MET A 17 -6.26 1.81 1.00
N LYS A 18 -7.31 2.32 0.34
CA LYS A 18 -8.13 3.42 0.87
C LYS A 18 -8.76 3.09 2.22
N ASP A 19 -9.29 1.88 2.38
CA ASP A 19 -9.97 1.46 3.61
C ASP A 19 -8.97 1.28 4.74
N PHE A 20 -7.82 0.67 4.45
CA PHE A 20 -6.71 0.55 5.39
C PHE A 20 -6.25 1.93 5.90
N LEU A 21 -5.97 2.87 5.00
CA LEU A 21 -5.53 4.22 5.36
C LEU A 21 -6.58 4.98 6.19
N MET A 22 -7.87 4.79 5.88
CA MET A 22 -8.96 5.38 6.66
C MET A 22 -9.01 4.83 8.09
N ILE A 23 -8.81 3.52 8.27
CA ILE A 23 -8.76 2.90 9.61
C ILE A 23 -7.58 3.44 10.41
N VAL A 24 -6.39 3.52 9.81
CA VAL A 24 -5.19 4.08 10.47
C VAL A 24 -5.44 5.53 10.91
N LYS A 25 -6.01 6.36 10.03
CA LYS A 25 -6.38 7.74 10.36
C LYS A 25 -7.39 7.80 11.52
N GLY A 26 -8.38 6.91 11.55
CA GLY A 26 -9.37 6.84 12.64
C GLY A 26 -8.73 6.58 14.01
N TYR A 27 -7.67 5.77 14.07
CA TYR A 27 -6.90 5.59 15.29
C TYR A 27 -6.10 6.84 15.67
N CYS A 28 -5.47 7.52 14.70
CA CYS A 28 -4.79 8.80 14.96
C CYS A 28 -5.76 9.86 15.51
N ASP A 29 -6.94 9.99 14.92
CA ASP A 29 -7.98 10.93 15.37
C ASP A 29 -8.44 10.58 16.80
N SER A 30 -8.64 9.28 17.08
CA SER A 30 -9.02 8.78 18.42
C SER A 30 -7.94 9.08 19.46
N LEU A 31 -6.67 8.83 19.12
CA LEU A 31 -5.53 9.13 20.00
C LEU A 31 -5.39 10.63 20.25
N ALA A 32 -5.52 11.45 19.21
CA ALA A 32 -5.50 12.91 19.33
C ALA A 32 -6.65 13.42 20.24
N SER A 33 -7.84 12.82 20.15
CA SER A 33 -8.98 13.15 21.04
C SER A 33 -8.69 12.82 22.52
N CYS A 34 -7.81 11.86 22.79
CA CYS A 34 -7.32 11.52 24.12
C CYS A 34 -6.09 12.35 24.55
N GLY A 35 -5.62 13.29 23.72
CA GLY A 35 -4.41 14.08 23.97
C GLY A 35 -3.10 13.38 23.58
N GLU A 36 -3.15 12.21 22.94
CA GLU A 36 -1.98 11.48 22.45
C GLU A 36 -1.78 11.76 20.95
N VAL A 37 -1.13 12.88 20.61
CA VAL A 37 -0.86 13.22 19.20
C VAL A 37 0.24 12.32 18.63
N ILE A 38 -0.03 11.70 17.48
CA ILE A 38 0.91 10.86 16.75
C ILE A 38 1.78 11.74 15.85
N SER A 39 3.10 11.54 15.91
CA SER A 39 4.04 12.26 15.04
C SER A 39 3.91 11.80 13.59
N GLU A 40 4.30 12.66 12.64
CA GLU A 40 4.25 12.33 11.21
C GLU A 40 5.09 11.08 10.89
N HIS A 41 6.30 10.99 11.45
CA HIS A 41 7.18 9.85 11.30
C HIS A 41 6.55 8.56 11.85
N GLU A 42 5.93 8.61 13.02
CA GLU A 42 5.25 7.46 13.64
C GLU A 42 4.04 7.01 12.80
N HIS A 43 3.27 7.96 12.26
CA HIS A 43 2.15 7.68 11.36
C HIS A 43 2.62 6.95 10.10
N VAL A 44 3.64 7.49 9.42
CA VAL A 44 4.22 6.87 8.22
C VAL A 44 4.75 5.47 8.53
N THR A 45 5.48 5.34 9.63
CA THR A 45 6.04 4.04 10.07
C THR A 45 4.93 3.02 10.31
N ALA A 46 3.82 3.42 10.94
CA ALA A 46 2.69 2.52 11.18
C ALA A 46 2.00 2.09 9.88
N ILE A 47 1.86 2.98 8.90
CA ILE A 47 1.35 2.65 7.57
C ILE A 47 2.25 1.61 6.90
N LEU A 48 3.55 1.89 6.78
CA LEU A 48 4.49 1.03 6.06
C LEU A 48 4.61 -0.36 6.71
N ASN A 49 4.67 -0.43 8.05
CA ASN A 49 4.68 -1.70 8.78
C ASN A 49 3.37 -2.49 8.69
N GLY A 50 2.28 -1.82 8.30
CA GLY A 50 0.97 -2.44 8.12
C GLY A 50 0.76 -3.04 6.73
N LEU A 51 1.64 -2.79 5.77
CA LEU A 51 1.47 -3.24 4.38
C LEU A 51 1.71 -4.74 4.21
N SER A 52 1.03 -5.32 3.23
CA SER A 52 1.21 -6.71 2.81
C SER A 52 2.49 -6.86 1.97
N PRO A 53 3.10 -8.06 1.90
CA PRO A 53 4.36 -8.29 1.16
C PRO A 53 4.31 -7.92 -0.33
N GLU A 54 3.13 -7.85 -0.93
CA GLU A 54 2.92 -7.38 -2.31
C GLU A 54 3.39 -5.92 -2.55
N TYR A 55 3.55 -5.13 -1.48
CA TYR A 55 4.03 -3.75 -1.55
C TYR A 55 5.54 -3.60 -1.26
N GLU A 56 6.30 -4.67 -1.05
CA GLU A 56 7.74 -4.60 -0.70
C GLU A 56 8.58 -3.77 -1.70
N SER A 57 8.25 -3.86 -3.00
CA SER A 57 8.93 -3.06 -4.04
C SER A 57 8.64 -1.57 -3.87
N VAL A 58 7.39 -1.21 -3.55
CA VAL A 58 6.97 0.18 -3.29
C VAL A 58 7.64 0.71 -2.03
N ILE A 59 7.67 -0.08 -0.95
CA ILE A 59 8.36 0.27 0.30
C ILE A 59 9.84 0.52 0.05
N THR A 60 10.50 -0.35 -0.72
CA THR A 60 11.92 -0.21 -1.09
C THR A 60 12.18 1.12 -1.80
N VAL A 61 11.34 1.47 -2.78
CA VAL A 61 11.47 2.74 -3.53
C VAL A 61 11.25 3.94 -2.61
N ILE A 62 10.25 3.90 -1.73
CA ILE A 62 10.01 4.97 -0.75
C ILE A 62 11.24 5.19 0.12
N ILE A 63 11.78 4.12 0.72
CA ILE A 63 12.97 4.19 1.59
C ILE A 63 14.19 4.72 0.82
N ALA A 64 14.42 4.21 -0.40
CA ALA A 64 15.55 4.61 -1.22
C ALA A 64 15.46 6.07 -1.71
N SER A 65 14.26 6.59 -1.92
CA SER A 65 14.03 7.93 -2.47
C SER A 65 14.47 9.06 -1.54
N GLN A 66 14.68 8.79 -0.24
CA GLN A 66 14.99 9.79 0.81
C GLN A 66 14.08 11.03 0.78
N LEU A 67 12.91 10.94 0.14
CA LEU A 67 11.97 12.06 0.02
C LEU A 67 11.37 12.37 1.39
N PRO A 68 10.98 13.62 1.66
CA PRO A 68 10.20 13.95 2.84
C PRO A 68 8.94 13.08 2.88
N SER A 69 8.92 12.16 3.84
CA SER A 69 7.88 11.14 3.96
C SER A 69 6.67 11.75 4.66
N SER A 70 6.02 12.73 4.03
CA SER A 70 4.79 13.27 4.60
C SER A 70 3.70 12.21 4.53
N VAL A 71 2.79 12.20 5.50
CA VAL A 71 1.66 11.25 5.51
C VAL A 71 0.83 11.37 4.23
N GLN A 72 0.65 12.60 3.73
CA GLN A 72 -0.09 12.87 2.50
C GLN A 72 0.60 12.29 1.25
N ASN A 73 1.92 12.46 1.14
CA ASN A 73 2.68 11.93 0.01
C ASN A 73 2.65 10.40 0.01
N ILE A 74 2.83 9.77 1.17
CA ILE A 74 2.78 8.32 1.33
C ILE A 74 1.38 7.78 0.99
N THR A 75 0.33 8.44 1.50
CA THR A 75 -1.07 8.08 1.19
C THR A 75 -1.32 8.09 -0.33
N THR A 76 -0.92 9.17 -1.01
CA THR A 76 -1.12 9.32 -2.46
C THR A 76 -0.35 8.27 -3.24
N LEU A 77 0.93 8.07 -2.92
CA LEU A 77 1.79 7.11 -3.61
C LEU A 77 1.27 5.68 -3.48
N LEU A 78 0.77 5.30 -2.30
CA LEU A 78 0.20 3.97 -2.06
C LEU A 78 -1.12 3.75 -2.80
N LEU A 79 -1.99 4.75 -2.88
CA LEU A 79 -3.22 4.68 -3.68
C LEU A 79 -2.92 4.52 -5.17
N ASP A 80 -1.96 5.31 -5.69
CA ASP A 80 -1.52 5.21 -7.07
C ASP A 80 -0.85 3.85 -7.36
N ALA A 81 -0.11 3.31 -6.40
CA ALA A 81 0.49 1.99 -6.52
C ALA A 81 -0.58 0.91 -6.63
N GLU A 82 -1.60 0.91 -5.76
CA GLU A 82 -2.70 -0.05 -5.82
C GLU A 82 -3.45 0.02 -7.16
N ALA A 83 -3.75 1.23 -7.66
CA ALA A 83 -4.42 1.42 -8.94
C ALA A 83 -3.61 0.84 -10.12
N ARG A 84 -2.28 1.04 -10.12
CA ARG A 84 -1.39 0.45 -11.13
C ARG A 84 -1.30 -1.07 -11.01
N MET A 85 -1.20 -1.60 -9.78
CA MET A 85 -1.15 -3.06 -9.55
C MET A 85 -2.42 -3.75 -10.06
N GLN A 86 -3.59 -3.15 -9.87
CA GLN A 86 -4.86 -3.67 -10.40
C GLN A 86 -4.93 -3.58 -11.93
N SER A 87 -4.36 -2.53 -12.52
CA SER A 87 -4.34 -2.35 -13.99
C SER A 87 -3.41 -3.36 -14.68
N THR A 88 -2.24 -3.65 -14.09
CA THR A 88 -1.27 -4.61 -14.64
C THR A 88 -1.81 -6.05 -14.69
N VAL A 89 -2.78 -6.41 -13.83
CA VAL A 89 -3.41 -7.75 -13.84
C VAL A 89 -4.33 -7.96 -15.07
N VAL A 90 -4.78 -6.89 -15.72
CA VAL A 90 -5.75 -6.96 -16.84
C VAL A 90 -5.06 -7.14 -18.20
N GLU A 91 -3.76 -6.83 -18.33
CA GLU A 91 -3.03 -6.89 -19.61
C GLU A 91 -2.20 -8.18 -19.82
N ILE A 92 -2.86 -9.34 -19.81
CA ILE A 92 -2.31 -10.53 -20.51
C ILE A 92 -3.37 -11.11 -21.46
N PRO A 93 -3.59 -10.56 -22.66
CA PRO A 93 -4.09 -11.37 -23.75
C PRO A 93 -2.94 -12.27 -24.21
N SER A 94 -2.79 -13.43 -23.56
CA SER A 94 -1.91 -14.49 -24.05
C SER A 94 -2.50 -15.03 -25.35
N SER A 95 -2.16 -14.39 -26.47
CA SER A 95 -2.53 -14.83 -27.82
C SER A 95 -1.26 -15.29 -28.54
N ALA A 96 -0.72 -16.43 -28.12
CA ALA A 96 0.32 -17.13 -28.87
C ALA A 96 -0.34 -17.93 -30.01
N ASN A 97 -0.65 -17.26 -31.13
CA ASN A 97 -1.12 -17.95 -32.33
C ASN A 97 0.10 -18.51 -33.09
N MET A 98 0.50 -19.75 -32.80
CA MET A 98 1.54 -20.44 -33.57
C MET A 98 0.94 -20.96 -34.89
N VAL A 99 1.33 -20.34 -36.00
CA VAL A 99 1.00 -20.79 -37.35
C VAL A 99 1.66 -22.15 -37.58
N THR A 100 0.84 -23.19 -37.74
CA THR A 100 1.29 -24.53 -38.12
C THR A 100 1.49 -24.55 -39.63
N HIS A 101 2.73 -24.32 -40.09
CA HIS A 101 3.09 -24.70 -41.46
C HIS A 101 3.45 -26.19 -41.48
N GLN A 102 2.45 -27.02 -41.73
CA GLN A 102 2.65 -28.30 -42.41
C GLN A 102 3.01 -27.98 -43.86
N GLN A 103 4.19 -28.42 -44.31
CA GLN A 103 4.35 -28.76 -45.72
C GLN A 103 4.92 -30.17 -45.84
N THR A 104 4.00 -30.99 -46.34
CA THR A 104 4.10 -32.37 -46.76
C THR A 104 4.91 -32.49 -48.05
N THR A 105 5.62 -33.61 -48.14
CA THR A 105 6.13 -34.27 -49.35
C THR A 105 7.52 -33.86 -49.85
#